data_AF-A0A251S9V2-F1
#
_entry.id   AF-A0A251S9V2-F1
#
_cell.length_a   1.000
_cell.length_b   1.000
_cell.length_c   1.000
_cell.angle_alpha   90.00
_cell.angle_beta   90.00
_cell.angle_gamma   90.00
#
_symmetry.space_group_name_H-M   'P 1'
#
loop_
_entity.id
_entity.type
_entity.pdbx_description
1 polymer ?
#
loop_
_entity_poly.entity_id
_entity_poly.type
_entity_poly.pdbx_seq_one_letter_code
_entity_poly.pdbx_strand_id
1 'polypeptide(L)'
;MIIFSQKGKLYDFSSSNMRKTIERYREHVKKDENCIPETEVNTQKLKKESAIIQQKLEQLEASRRKYLGQDLVSCSLDEVIELDSKLEHALRTIRERKAHLFKEQTEKLKAKERYLMEENARLVQETAILCQKRDRISPQHYVKEKDVITRSQSSPFSEVETDLFVGLRPSHNYRD
;
A
#
# COMPACT_ATOMS: atom_id res chain seq x y z
N MET A 1 58.66 -18.00 34.48
CA MET A 1 57.60 -18.88 33.96
C MET A 1 57.04 -19.65 35.13
N ILE A 2 55.74 -19.57 35.37
CA ILE A 2 55.11 -20.25 36.50
C ILE A 2 54.60 -21.60 36.00
N ILE A 3 55.06 -22.70 36.60
CA ILE A 3 54.68 -24.05 36.22
C ILE A 3 54.01 -24.72 37.42
N PHE A 4 52.81 -25.22 37.22
CA PHE A 4 52.07 -25.99 38.21
C PHE A 4 52.30 -27.47 37.97
N SER A 5 52.80 -28.19 38.98
CA SER A 5 52.86 -29.66 38.91
C SER A 5 51.46 -30.25 39.11
N GLN A 6 51.24 -31.48 38.62
CA GLN A 6 49.96 -32.21 38.82
C GLN A 6 49.58 -32.42 40.30
N LYS A 7 50.55 -32.33 41.22
CA LYS A 7 50.31 -32.40 42.67
C LYS A 7 50.04 -31.04 43.32
N GLY A 8 49.81 -30.00 42.52
CA GLY A 8 49.50 -28.64 42.99
C GLY A 8 50.71 -27.85 43.53
N LYS A 9 51.93 -28.40 43.45
CA LYS A 9 53.14 -27.66 43.86
C LYS A 9 53.50 -26.63 42.80
N LEU A 10 53.68 -25.38 43.25
CA LEU A 10 54.05 -24.22 42.46
C LEU A 10 55.56 -24.13 42.32
N TYR A 11 56.05 -24.06 41.08
CA TYR A 11 57.47 -23.81 40.80
C TYR A 11 57.63 -22.54 39.99
N ASP A 12 58.50 -21.63 40.47
CA ASP A 12 58.85 -20.39 39.77
C ASP A 12 60.17 -20.56 39.00
N PHE A 13 60.08 -20.70 37.68
CA PHE A 13 61.21 -20.77 36.77
C PHE A 13 61.39 -19.41 36.07
N SER A 14 61.60 -18.33 36.83
CA SER A 14 61.81 -16.99 36.31
C SER A 14 63.29 -16.56 36.43
N SER A 15 64.08 -16.70 35.36
CA SER A 15 65.51 -16.35 35.39
C SER A 15 65.79 -14.85 35.46
N SER A 16 64.92 -13.98 34.95
CA SER A 16 64.78 -12.62 35.46
C SER A 16 63.49 -12.02 34.94
N ASN A 17 62.90 -11.13 35.75
CA ASN A 17 62.03 -10.05 35.30
C ASN A 17 60.52 -10.31 35.11
N MET A 18 59.94 -11.30 35.80
CA MET A 18 58.48 -11.50 35.89
C MET A 18 57.72 -10.22 36.28
N ARG A 19 58.29 -9.42 37.20
CA ARG A 19 57.73 -8.13 37.60
C ARG A 19 57.55 -7.17 36.42
N LYS A 20 58.57 -6.96 35.58
CA LYS A 20 58.41 -6.10 34.38
C LYS A 20 57.45 -6.69 33.35
N THR A 21 57.29 -8.01 33.27
CA THR A 21 56.27 -8.60 32.38
C THR A 21 54.85 -8.34 32.90
N ILE A 22 54.64 -8.45 34.21
CA ILE A 22 53.37 -8.09 34.85
C ILE A 22 53.09 -6.59 34.71
N GLU A 23 54.12 -5.74 34.91
CA GLU A 23 54.04 -4.29 34.76
C GLU A 23 53.65 -3.89 33.33
N ARG A 24 54.32 -4.46 32.32
CA ARG A 24 53.95 -4.24 30.91
C ARG A 24 52.51 -4.63 30.62
N TYR A 25 52.03 -5.74 31.16
CA TYR A 25 50.62 -6.15 31.00
C TYR A 25 49.67 -5.13 31.64
N ARG A 26 49.97 -4.68 32.86
CA ARG A 26 49.18 -3.64 33.55
C ARG A 26 49.19 -2.31 32.80
N GLU A 27 50.33 -1.92 32.23
CA GLU A 27 50.47 -0.72 31.41
C GLU A 27 49.69 -0.81 30.09
N HIS A 28 49.64 -1.99 29.45
CA HIS A 28 48.85 -2.20 28.23
C HIS A 28 47.35 -2.17 28.53
N VAL A 29 46.90 -2.83 29.60
CA VAL A 29 45.48 -2.79 30.03
C VAL A 29 45.07 -1.36 30.43
N LYS A 30 45.91 -0.62 31.16
CA LYS A 30 45.67 0.79 31.47
C LYS A 30 45.70 1.71 30.23
N LYS A 31 46.49 1.37 29.21
CA LYS A 31 46.48 2.09 27.93
C LYS A 31 45.19 1.85 27.15
N ASP A 32 44.65 0.63 27.20
CA ASP A 32 43.35 0.30 26.62
C ASP A 32 42.20 0.98 27.37
N GLU A 33 42.25 1.07 28.70
CA GLU A 33 41.27 1.83 29.49
C GLU A 33 41.28 3.35 29.21
N ASN A 34 42.43 3.90 28.79
CA ASN A 34 42.56 5.32 28.43
C ASN A 34 42.13 5.63 26.98
N CYS A 35 41.86 4.61 26.17
CA CYS A 35 41.26 4.75 24.85
C CYS A 35 39.79 4.33 24.95
N ILE A 36 38.85 5.26 24.80
CA ILE A 36 37.44 4.87 24.66
C ILE A 36 37.38 3.89 23.48
N PRO A 37 36.93 2.63 23.67
CA PRO A 37 36.94 1.66 22.59
C PRO A 37 36.11 2.20 21.44
N GLU A 38 36.63 2.12 20.21
CA GLU A 38 35.97 2.64 19.01
C GLU A 38 34.51 2.15 18.89
N THR A 39 34.25 0.95 19.39
CA THR A 39 32.93 0.33 19.53
C THR A 39 31.99 1.09 20.48
N GLU A 40 32.49 1.63 21.59
CA GLU A 40 31.71 2.43 22.53
C GLU A 40 31.41 3.82 21.96
N VAL A 41 32.37 4.46 21.28
CA VAL A 41 32.14 5.72 20.56
C VAL A 41 31.08 5.54 19.47
N ASN A 42 31.16 4.45 18.70
CA ASN A 42 30.17 4.12 17.66
C ASN A 42 28.79 3.84 18.28
N THR A 43 28.73 3.08 19.37
CA THR A 43 27.47 2.80 20.09
C THR A 43 26.84 4.09 20.62
N GLN A 44 27.63 5.01 21.18
CA GLN A 44 27.14 6.31 21.63
C GLN A 44 26.65 7.18 20.46
N LYS A 45 27.33 7.14 19.32
CA LYS A 45 26.90 7.83 18.09
C LYS A 45 25.56 7.29 17.60
N LEU A 46 25.40 5.97 17.49
CA LEU A 46 24.16 5.33 17.08
C LEU A 46 23.00 5.65 18.06
N LYS A 47 23.27 5.69 19.36
CA LYS A 47 22.28 6.11 20.37
C LYS A 47 21.83 7.56 20.14
N LYS A 48 22.76 8.48 19.87
CA LYS A 48 22.44 9.88 19.56
C LYS A 48 21.62 10.00 18.27
N GLU A 49 22.02 9.30 17.22
CA GLU A 49 21.29 9.28 15.95
C GLU A 49 19.86 8.73 16.12
N SER A 50 19.71 7.64 16.87
CA SER A 50 18.41 7.06 17.20
C SER A 50 17.53 8.05 17.98
N ALA A 51 18.09 8.76 18.97
CA ALA A 51 17.34 9.78 19.71
C ALA A 51 16.88 10.94 18.82
N ILE A 52 17.73 11.38 17.88
CA ILE A 52 17.37 12.43 16.90
C ILE A 52 16.23 11.96 16.00
N ILE A 53 16.27 10.71 15.51
CA ILE A 53 15.23 10.13 14.67
C ILE A 53 13.92 10.05 15.45
N GLN A 54 13.96 9.59 16.70
CA GLN A 54 12.79 9.49 17.56
C GLN A 54 12.16 10.88 17.80
N GLN A 55 12.98 11.89 18.11
CA GLN A 55 12.48 13.26 18.28
C GLN A 55 11.80 13.80 17.02
N LYS A 56 12.37 13.54 15.83
CA LYS A 56 11.76 13.93 14.54
C LYS A 56 10.42 13.21 14.30
N LEU A 57 10.34 11.93 14.65
CA LEU A 57 9.10 11.16 14.56
C LEU A 57 8.02 11.77 15.44
N GLU A 58 8.33 12.04 16.70
CA GLU A 58 7.40 12.65 17.67
C GLU A 58 6.89 14.02 17.19
N GLN A 59 7.78 14.86 16.64
CA GLN A 59 7.40 16.15 16.04
C GLN A 59 6.48 15.97 14.83
N LEU A 60 6.78 15.01 13.96
CA LEU A 60 5.96 14.73 12.78
C LEU A 60 4.58 14.20 13.17
N GLU A 61 4.50 13.30 14.15
CA GLU A 61 3.25 12.76 14.66
C GLU A 61 2.40 13.81 15.37
N ALA A 62 3.02 14.69 16.16
CA ALA A 62 2.33 15.84 16.76
C ALA A 62 1.76 16.76 15.67
N SER A 63 2.52 17.06 14.63
CA SER A 63 2.04 17.84 13.47
C SER A 63 0.88 17.13 12.77
N ARG A 64 0.99 15.83 12.50
CA ARG A 64 -0.09 15.03 11.91
C ARG A 64 -1.37 15.08 12.74
N ARG A 65 -1.28 14.95 14.06
CA ARG A 65 -2.45 15.07 14.96
C ARG A 65 -3.14 16.41 14.81
N LYS A 66 -2.38 17.52 14.73
CA LYS A 66 -2.94 18.86 14.44
C LYS A 66 -3.70 18.87 13.11
N TYR A 67 -3.13 18.34 12.02
CA TYR A 67 -3.84 18.22 10.73
C TYR A 67 -5.12 17.36 10.78
N LEU A 68 -5.22 16.44 11.75
CA LEU A 68 -6.41 15.63 12.00
C LEU A 68 -7.42 16.31 12.94
N GLY A 69 -7.18 17.56 13.34
CA GLY A 69 -8.02 18.31 14.26
C GLY A 69 -7.84 17.92 15.73
N GLN A 70 -6.76 17.23 16.07
CA GLN A 70 -6.45 16.77 17.42
C GLN A 70 -5.44 17.72 18.09
N ASP A 71 -5.46 17.78 19.42
CA ASP A 71 -4.53 18.58 20.26
C ASP A 71 -4.44 20.07 19.90
N LEU A 72 -5.49 20.63 19.27
CA LEU A 72 -5.53 22.02 18.84
C LEU A 72 -5.55 23.03 19.98
N VAL A 73 -5.93 22.60 21.19
CA VAL A 73 -5.92 23.44 22.41
C VAL A 73 -4.52 23.99 22.72
N SER A 74 -3.47 23.28 22.29
CA SER A 74 -2.07 23.70 22.44
C SER A 74 -1.59 24.68 21.36
N CYS A 75 -2.40 24.94 20.34
CA CYS A 75 -2.02 25.79 19.20
C CYS A 75 -2.38 27.25 19.47
N SER A 76 -1.57 28.16 18.94
CA SER A 76 -1.93 29.57 18.87
C SER A 76 -2.99 29.83 17.80
N LEU A 77 -3.66 30.98 17.87
CA LEU A 77 -4.63 31.38 16.84
C LEU A 77 -3.99 31.45 15.44
N ASP A 78 -2.79 32.01 15.34
CA ASP A 78 -2.08 32.13 14.06
C ASP A 78 -1.72 30.75 13.47
N GLU A 79 -1.30 29.80 14.31
CA GLU A 79 -1.03 28.43 13.88
C GLU A 79 -2.29 27.74 13.35
N VAL A 80 -3.44 27.97 13.98
CA VAL A 80 -4.73 27.41 13.54
C VAL A 80 -5.16 28.00 12.20
N ILE A 81 -5.00 29.31 12.01
CA ILE A 81 -5.32 29.98 10.74
C ILE A 81 -4.41 29.47 9.62
N GLU A 82 -3.11 29.31 9.88
CA GLU A 82 -2.17 28.77 8.90
C GLU A 82 -2.52 27.31 8.54
N LEU A 83 -2.89 26.51 9.53
CA LEU A 83 -3.29 25.11 9.33
C LEU A 83 -4.55 25.02 8.45
N ASP A 84 -5.56 25.84 8.73
CA ASP A 84 -6.81 25.90 7.97
C ASP A 84 -6.55 26.30 6.51
N SER A 85 -5.76 27.35 6.28
CA SER A 85 -5.40 27.79 4.92
C SER A 85 -4.66 26.70 4.14
N LYS A 86 -3.70 26.00 4.76
CA LYS A 86 -3.00 24.86 4.13
C LYS A 86 -3.96 23.73 3.78
N LEU A 87 -4.88 23.40 4.69
CA LEU A 87 -5.86 22.34 4.46
C LEU A 87 -6.83 22.70 3.35
N GLU A 88 -7.35 23.93 3.34
CA GLU A 88 -8.23 24.43 2.30
C GLU A 88 -7.56 24.39 0.91
N HIS A 89 -6.31 24.86 0.83
CA HIS A 89 -5.53 24.82 -0.41
C HIS A 89 -5.29 23.40 -0.92
N ALA A 90 -4.91 22.48 -0.02
CA ALA A 90 -4.70 21.07 -0.36
C ALA A 90 -6.00 20.41 -0.83
N LEU A 91 -7.12 20.65 -0.13
CA LEU A 91 -8.43 20.12 -0.49
C LEU A 91 -8.89 20.63 -1.86
N ARG A 92 -8.71 21.93 -2.14
CA ARG A 92 -9.01 22.51 -3.44
C ARG A 92 -8.22 21.83 -4.54
N THR A 93 -6.90 21.72 -4.38
CA THR A 93 -6.02 21.05 -5.34
C THR A 93 -6.43 19.58 -5.60
N ILE A 94 -6.77 18.84 -4.53
CA ILE A 94 -7.24 17.45 -4.64
C ILE A 94 -8.57 17.38 -5.42
N ARG A 95 -9.52 18.26 -5.12
CA ARG A 95 -10.83 18.30 -5.79
C ARG A 95 -10.68 18.65 -7.27
N GLU A 96 -9.87 19.65 -7.60
CA GLU A 96 -9.57 20.05 -8.98
C GLU A 96 -8.97 18.88 -9.77
N ARG A 97 -7.96 18.21 -9.20
CA ARG A 97 -7.35 17.03 -9.83
C ARG A 97 -8.34 15.88 -10.03
N LYS A 98 -9.18 15.59 -9.02
CA LYS A 98 -10.23 14.57 -9.14
C LYS A 98 -11.23 14.91 -10.25
N ALA A 99 -11.69 16.16 -10.30
CA ALA A 99 -12.61 16.63 -11.32
C ALA A 99 -12.01 16.51 -12.73
N HIS A 100 -10.73 16.87 -12.89
CA HIS A 100 -10.01 16.70 -14.14
C HIS A 100 -9.97 15.24 -14.60
N LEU A 101 -9.54 14.33 -13.72
CA LEU A 101 -9.45 12.90 -14.02
C LEU A 101 -10.82 12.29 -14.37
N PHE A 102 -11.89 12.67 -13.66
CA PHE A 102 -13.24 12.20 -13.98
C PHE A 102 -13.75 12.75 -15.31
N LYS A 103 -13.39 13.98 -15.66
CA LYS A 103 -13.71 14.56 -16.96
C LYS A 103 -13.04 13.76 -18.09
N GLU A 104 -11.73 13.51 -17.97
CA GLU A 104 -10.99 12.70 -18.95
C GLU A 104 -11.58 11.29 -19.10
N GLN A 105 -11.92 10.63 -18.00
CA GLN A 105 -12.54 9.32 -18.02
C GLN A 105 -13.91 9.35 -18.71
N THR A 106 -14.72 10.37 -18.42
CA THR A 106 -16.04 10.57 -19.02
C THR A 106 -15.91 10.78 -20.53
N GLU A 107 -14.97 11.61 -20.97
CA GLU A 107 -14.73 11.86 -22.40
C GLU A 107 -14.27 10.60 -23.13
N LYS A 108 -13.37 9.82 -22.53
CA LYS A 108 -12.92 8.53 -23.07
C LYS A 108 -14.08 7.54 -23.21
N LEU A 109 -14.94 7.43 -22.20
CA LEU A 109 -16.11 6.55 -22.24
C LEU A 109 -17.12 6.99 -23.31
N LYS A 110 -17.42 8.29 -23.40
CA LYS A 110 -18.28 8.84 -24.45
C LYS A 110 -17.72 8.59 -25.86
N ALA A 111 -16.40 8.67 -26.03
CA ALA A 111 -15.78 8.34 -27.31
C ALA A 111 -15.95 6.86 -27.66
N LYS A 112 -15.74 5.96 -26.68
CA LYS A 112 -15.96 4.53 -26.85
C LYS A 112 -17.42 4.19 -27.15
N GLU A 113 -18.36 4.82 -26.46
CA GLU A 113 -19.80 4.67 -26.69
C GLU A 113 -20.16 5.02 -28.13
N ARG A 114 -19.74 6.20 -28.63
CA ARG A 114 -19.98 6.60 -30.02
C ARG A 114 -19.42 5.61 -31.03
N TYR A 115 -18.17 5.16 -30.83
CA TYR A 115 -17.55 4.16 -31.69
C TYR A 115 -18.33 2.85 -31.74
N LEU A 116 -18.76 2.33 -30.58
CA LEU A 116 -19.54 1.11 -30.50
C LEU A 116 -20.93 1.27 -31.12
N MET A 117 -21.58 2.43 -30.97
CA MET A 117 -22.87 2.71 -31.61
C MET A 117 -22.75 2.72 -33.13
N GLU A 118 -21.71 3.34 -33.68
CA GLU A 118 -21.44 3.36 -35.12
C GLU A 118 -21.17 1.96 -35.66
N GLU A 119 -20.33 1.19 -34.97
CA GLU A 119 -20.01 -0.18 -35.36
C GLU A 119 -21.24 -1.10 -35.28
N ASN A 120 -22.06 -0.98 -34.24
CA ASN A 120 -23.30 -1.74 -34.10
C ASN A 120 -24.29 -1.38 -35.24
N ALA A 121 -24.45 -0.08 -35.55
CA ALA A 121 -25.30 0.35 -36.65
C ALA A 121 -24.83 -0.24 -38.00
N ARG A 122 -23.52 -0.27 -38.24
CA ARG A 122 -22.90 -0.88 -39.42
C ARG A 122 -23.21 -2.37 -39.52
N LEU A 123 -23.04 -3.12 -38.41
CA LEU A 123 -23.32 -4.56 -38.36
C LEU A 123 -24.81 -4.87 -38.55
N VAL A 124 -25.70 -4.08 -37.95
CA VAL A 124 -27.15 -4.20 -38.15
C VAL A 124 -27.51 -3.98 -39.63
N GLN A 125 -26.91 -2.99 -40.29
CA GLN A 125 -27.12 -2.76 -41.71
C GLN A 125 -26.61 -3.93 -42.57
N GLU A 126 -25.42 -4.44 -42.27
CA GLU A 126 -24.83 -5.56 -43.01
C GLU A 126 -25.67 -6.84 -42.87
N THR A 127 -26.09 -7.17 -41.64
CA THR A 127 -26.96 -8.33 -41.38
C THR A 127 -28.31 -8.19 -42.08
N ALA A 128 -28.92 -7.00 -42.07
CA ALA A 128 -30.16 -6.75 -42.81
C ALA A 128 -30.00 -6.98 -44.32
N ILE A 129 -28.88 -6.53 -44.92
CA ILE A 129 -28.57 -6.78 -46.33
C ILE A 129 -28.37 -8.27 -46.61
N LEU A 130 -27.67 -9.00 -45.74
CA LEU A 130 -27.45 -10.44 -45.88
C LEU A 130 -28.76 -11.24 -45.78
N CYS A 131 -29.66 -10.89 -44.87
CA CYS A 131 -31.00 -11.49 -44.78
C CYS A 131 -31.80 -11.27 -46.06
N GLN A 132 -31.86 -10.05 -46.60
CA GLN A 132 -32.54 -9.78 -47.87
C GLN A 132 -31.95 -10.55 -49.06
N LYS A 133 -30.63 -10.76 -49.10
CA LYS A 133 -29.98 -11.56 -50.14
C LYS A 133 -30.32 -13.05 -50.02
N ARG A 134 -30.49 -13.56 -48.80
CA ARG A 134 -30.85 -14.96 -48.53
C ARG A 134 -32.29 -15.27 -48.98
N ASP A 135 -33.21 -14.33 -48.80
CA ASP A 135 -34.61 -14.45 -49.24
C ASP A 135 -34.79 -14.39 -50.77
N ARG A 136 -33.77 -13.94 -51.52
CA ARG A 136 -33.77 -13.91 -53.00
C ARG A 136 -33.13 -15.13 -53.67
N ILE A 137 -32.49 -16.03 -52.91
CA ILE A 137 -31.83 -17.26 -53.42
C ILE A 137 -32.45 -18.51 -52.78
N SER A 138 -33.77 -18.60 -52.73
CA SER A 138 -34.45 -19.88 -52.51
C SER A 138 -35.80 -19.94 -53.22
N PRO A 139 -35.88 -20.75 -54.29
CA PRO A 139 -37.10 -21.44 -54.64
C PRO A 139 -36.98 -22.93 -54.26
N GLN A 140 -38.04 -23.42 -53.61
CA GLN A 140 -38.52 -24.81 -53.58
C GLN A 140 -37.87 -25.78 -52.57
N HIS A 141 -38.56 -26.03 -51.45
CA HIS A 141 -39.56 -27.11 -51.35
C HIS A 141 -40.19 -27.11 -49.93
N TYR A 142 -41.48 -26.78 -49.84
CA TYR A 142 -42.31 -27.14 -48.69
C TYR A 142 -43.04 -28.44 -49.03
N VAL A 143 -42.67 -29.53 -48.37
CA VAL A 143 -43.57 -30.68 -48.18
C VAL A 143 -44.35 -30.42 -46.90
N LYS A 144 -45.67 -30.48 -47.01
CA LYS A 144 -46.59 -30.42 -45.88
C LYS A 144 -46.35 -31.61 -44.96
N GLU A 145 -46.14 -31.35 -43.68
CA GLU A 145 -46.64 -32.26 -42.65
C GLU A 145 -47.24 -31.44 -41.52
N LYS A 146 -48.48 -31.82 -41.18
CA LYS A 146 -49.28 -31.23 -40.14
C LYS A 146 -48.76 -31.77 -38.82
N ASP A 147 -48.58 -30.92 -37.81
CA ASP A 147 -49.06 -31.24 -36.48
C ASP A 147 -49.36 -29.99 -35.66
N VAL A 148 -50.46 -30.14 -34.93
CA VAL A 148 -51.16 -29.18 -34.09
C VAL A 148 -50.40 -29.00 -32.79
N ILE A 149 -50.32 -27.77 -32.25
CA ILE A 149 -50.64 -27.38 -30.86
C ILE A 149 -50.34 -25.88 -30.64
N THR A 150 -51.44 -25.13 -30.59
CA THR A 150 -51.85 -24.12 -29.60
C THR A 150 -50.86 -23.05 -29.11
N ARG A 151 -51.25 -21.82 -29.45
CA ARG A 151 -50.93 -20.52 -28.85
C ARG A 151 -51.21 -20.47 -27.34
N SER A 152 -50.22 -20.10 -26.54
CA SER A 152 -50.38 -19.47 -25.22
C SER A 152 -49.11 -18.66 -24.91
N GLN A 153 -49.20 -17.34 -25.10
CA GLN A 153 -49.18 -16.34 -24.02
C GLN A 153 -47.84 -16.23 -23.29
N SER A 154 -47.20 -15.06 -23.49
CA SER A 154 -46.44 -14.26 -22.52
C SER A 154 -45.95 -14.95 -21.23
N SER A 155 -44.64 -14.94 -21.02
CA SER A 155 -44.06 -14.99 -19.67
C SER A 155 -43.04 -13.84 -19.50
N PRO A 156 -43.09 -13.09 -18.39
CA PRO A 156 -42.33 -11.85 -18.21
C PRO A 156 -40.93 -12.11 -17.63
N PHE A 157 -40.02 -11.16 -17.87
CA PHE A 157 -38.82 -10.85 -17.10
C PHE A 157 -38.33 -11.94 -16.12
N SER A 158 -37.33 -12.71 -16.53
CA SER A 158 -36.46 -13.42 -15.59
C SER A 158 -35.48 -12.41 -15.01
N GLU A 159 -35.81 -11.86 -13.84
CA GLU A 159 -34.87 -11.12 -13.00
C GLU A 159 -33.81 -12.11 -12.51
N VAL A 160 -32.59 -12.00 -13.06
CA VAL A 160 -31.43 -12.74 -12.56
C VAL A 160 -30.84 -11.88 -11.44
N GLU A 161 -31.12 -12.26 -10.20
CA GLU A 161 -30.50 -11.66 -9.02
C GLU A 161 -29.01 -11.99 -9.04
N THR A 162 -28.18 -11.06 -9.54
CA THR A 162 -26.75 -11.14 -9.36
C THR A 162 -26.40 -10.50 -8.03
N ASP A 163 -25.88 -11.28 -7.09
CA ASP A 163 -25.19 -10.76 -5.90
C ASP A 163 -23.86 -10.10 -6.30
N LEU A 164 -23.93 -9.02 -7.07
CA LEU A 164 -22.80 -8.19 -7.42
C LEU A 164 -22.69 -7.06 -6.41
N PHE A 165 -21.89 -7.28 -5.37
CA PHE A 165 -21.59 -6.26 -4.39
C PHE A 165 -20.37 -5.44 -4.85
N VAL A 166 -20.58 -4.15 -5.18
CA VAL A 166 -19.49 -3.20 -5.47
C VAL A 166 -19.22 -2.38 -4.21
N GLY A 167 -18.36 -2.87 -3.30
CA GLY A 167 -17.95 -2.16 -2.08
C GLY A 167 -17.35 -3.05 -0.99
N LEU A 168 -17.08 -2.48 0.21
CA LEU A 168 -16.76 -3.24 1.44
C LEU A 168 -18.05 -3.70 2.15
N ARG A 169 -18.18 -5.01 2.38
CA ARG A 169 -19.37 -5.66 2.96
C ARG A 169 -19.62 -5.16 4.40
N PRO A 170 -20.86 -4.81 4.81
CA PRO A 170 -21.16 -4.58 6.21
C PRO A 170 -21.14 -5.90 6.98
N SER A 171 -20.49 -5.92 8.14
CA SER A 171 -20.57 -7.03 9.10
C SER A 171 -21.97 -7.03 9.75
N HIS A 172 -22.84 -7.94 9.32
CA HIS A 172 -24.09 -8.21 10.04
C HIS A 172 -23.77 -9.00 11.32
N ASN A 173 -23.79 -8.30 12.45
CA ASN A 173 -23.95 -8.92 13.76
C ASN A 173 -25.43 -9.29 13.92
N TYR A 174 -25.76 -10.57 13.79
CA TYR A 174 -27.02 -11.09 14.32
C TYR A 174 -26.83 -11.26 15.83
N ARG A 175 -27.48 -10.41 16.61
CA ARG A 175 -27.94 -10.75 17.95
C ARG A 175 -29.32 -11.37 17.78
N ASP A 176 -29.46 -12.60 18.24
CA ASP A 176 -30.58 -13.06 19.06
C ASP A 176 -30.00 -14.00 20.13
#